data_AF-A0A422QWT9-F1
#
_entry.id   AF-A0A422QWT9-F1
#
_cell.length_a   1.000
_cell.length_b   1.000
_cell.length_c   1.000
_cell.angle_alpha   90.00
_cell.angle_beta   90.00
_cell.angle_gamma   90.00
#
_symmetry.space_group_name_H-M   'P 1'
#
loop_
_entity.id
_entity.type
_entity.pdbx_description
1 polymer ?
#
loop_
_entity_poly.entity_id
_entity_poly.type
_entity_poly.pdbx_seq_one_letter_code
_entity_poly.pdbx_strand_id
1 'polypeptide(L)'
;MRLIRTGILAMLALSAAGGQAVAQSDASVLVLGSSLPDSLAPLAGKAVSVPADGLAEELAKGRAELVYVGSPLATGDADENPALSTLFAELPSDHAMIVVVNSCEWEEQPPDLAGLTASRADPSGVTLAIPREADGCDAEALAKAFVKAATQSGAERRAALQDGGYQLDESGQEAAPPMGGLVISALPAEAMNPTGTPEVILASSDPTASRSMVASAPVANASSPAAEPIATRRPGGPEPSIIVGDLAVLVAADARGPLGLPHQAREALRQRDPAMFNRLLSRGAFDPDGAQVVAAIQTELARMNCYKGGIDGDWGAGSASALRRYFEARGAGQAAPSPEIGLYRAMIRDEAVQCPDIQPVARAAPSRSSTRSAPTRAASGGRSTAPAQSRPSGQGGGGGSQASGSSGRTISTNPAMLGTGAFR
;
A
#
# COMPACT_ATOMS: atom_id res chain seq x y z
N MET A 1 -47.32 -46.25 44.94
CA MET A 1 -46.72 -44.99 44.46
C MET A 1 -45.53 -45.34 43.59
N ARG A 2 -45.61 -45.02 42.28
CA ARG A 2 -44.54 -45.20 41.29
C ARG A 2 -43.64 -43.96 41.34
N LEU A 3 -42.34 -44.15 41.46
CA LEU A 3 -41.34 -43.10 41.21
C LEU A 3 -40.25 -43.68 40.30
N ILE A 4 -39.92 -42.87 39.31
CA ILE A 4 -39.37 -43.19 38.00
C ILE A 4 -37.84 -43.12 38.04
N ARG A 5 -37.18 -44.08 37.39
CA ARG A 5 -35.77 -44.05 37.01
C ARG A 5 -35.59 -43.16 35.77
N THR A 6 -34.71 -42.17 35.87
CA THR A 6 -34.02 -41.48 34.75
C THR A 6 -32.73 -40.90 35.39
N GLY A 7 -31.50 -41.18 35.00
CA GLY A 7 -30.97 -41.61 33.71
C GLY A 7 -30.27 -40.44 33.01
N ILE A 8 -29.20 -39.87 33.59
CA ILE A 8 -28.31 -38.92 32.90
C ILE A 8 -26.87 -39.27 33.26
N LEU A 9 -26.22 -39.98 32.33
CA LEU A 9 -24.80 -40.27 32.30
C LEU A 9 -24.43 -40.25 30.82
N ALA A 10 -23.99 -39.09 30.31
CA ALA A 10 -23.51 -38.97 28.94
C ALA A 10 -22.56 -37.76 28.77
N MET A 11 -21.30 -38.12 28.45
CA MET A 11 -20.30 -37.39 27.67
C MET A 11 -19.79 -36.03 28.17
N LEU A 12 -18.78 -36.10 29.03
CA LEU A 12 -17.63 -35.17 28.98
C LEU A 12 -16.56 -35.82 28.09
N ALA A 13 -16.44 -35.35 26.86
CA ALA A 13 -15.39 -35.76 25.93
C ALA A 13 -14.69 -34.52 25.36
N LEU A 14 -13.45 -34.33 25.82
CA LEU A 14 -12.28 -33.85 25.07
C LEU A 14 -12.54 -32.82 23.95
N SER A 15 -12.32 -31.55 24.27
CA SER A 15 -11.88 -30.56 23.27
C SER A 15 -10.45 -30.16 23.63
N ALA A 16 -9.50 -30.96 23.16
CA ALA A 16 -8.09 -30.58 23.14
C ALA A 16 -7.91 -29.53 22.04
N ALA A 17 -7.49 -28.33 22.44
CA ALA A 17 -7.09 -27.24 21.58
C ALA A 17 -5.88 -27.67 20.73
N GLY A 18 -6.15 -28.14 19.52
CA GLY A 18 -5.17 -28.30 18.45
C GLY A 18 -5.29 -27.12 17.50
N GLY A 19 -4.53 -26.06 17.78
CA GLY A 19 -4.41 -24.90 16.88
C GLY A 19 -3.75 -25.32 15.57
N GLN A 20 -4.57 -25.63 14.56
CA GLN A 20 -4.12 -25.55 13.18
C GLN A 20 -4.35 -24.12 12.71
N ALA A 21 -3.30 -23.31 12.86
CA ALA A 21 -3.14 -22.08 12.09
C ALA A 21 -3.00 -22.50 10.62
N VAL A 22 -4.12 -22.61 9.92
CA VAL A 22 -4.12 -22.59 8.45
C VAL A 22 -3.52 -21.25 8.08
N ALA A 23 -2.43 -21.26 7.31
CA ALA A 23 -1.76 -20.05 6.83
C ALA A 23 -2.74 -19.26 5.96
N GLN A 24 -3.52 -18.39 6.60
CA GLN A 24 -4.52 -17.53 5.97
C GLN A 24 -3.75 -16.27 5.53
N SER A 25 -3.32 -16.29 4.26
CA SER A 25 -2.19 -15.46 3.81
C SER A 25 -2.45 -13.97 3.68
N ASP A 26 -3.70 -13.48 3.74
CA ASP A 26 -4.01 -12.10 3.34
C ASP A 26 -5.17 -11.49 4.16
N ALA A 27 -5.07 -11.52 5.49
CA ALA A 27 -6.07 -10.87 6.34
C ALA A 27 -5.90 -9.34 6.32
N SER A 28 -6.87 -8.64 5.73
CA SER A 28 -6.93 -7.16 5.73
C SER A 28 -7.58 -6.60 7.00
N VAL A 29 -8.16 -7.47 7.83
CA VAL A 29 -8.86 -7.11 9.07
C VAL A 29 -8.21 -7.82 10.25
N LEU A 30 -7.83 -7.06 11.27
CA LEU A 30 -7.38 -7.60 12.55
C LEU A 30 -8.46 -7.39 13.60
N VAL A 31 -8.65 -8.39 14.46
CA VAL A 31 -9.58 -8.32 15.59
C VAL A 31 -8.78 -8.56 16.85
N LEU A 32 -8.73 -7.55 17.73
CA LEU A 32 -8.07 -7.65 19.02
C LEU A 32 -8.96 -8.44 19.99
N GLY A 33 -8.43 -9.58 20.44
CA GLY A 33 -9.12 -10.46 21.38
C GLY A 33 -8.69 -11.91 21.24
N SER A 34 -9.08 -12.73 22.22
CA SER A 34 -8.84 -14.17 22.23
C SER A 34 -9.78 -14.94 21.29
N SER A 35 -10.90 -14.33 20.88
CA SER A 35 -11.86 -14.92 19.94
C SER A 35 -12.62 -13.86 19.16
N LEU A 36 -13.09 -14.25 17.97
CA LEU A 36 -13.94 -13.43 17.12
C LEU A 36 -15.38 -13.43 17.71
N PRO A 37 -15.96 -12.27 18.03
CA PRO A 37 -17.36 -12.18 18.45
C PRO A 37 -18.30 -12.79 17.39
N ASP A 38 -19.43 -13.36 17.81
CA ASP A 38 -20.43 -13.96 16.90
C ASP A 38 -20.95 -12.93 15.88
N SER A 39 -21.05 -11.66 16.28
CA SER A 39 -21.44 -10.55 15.39
C SER A 39 -20.44 -10.32 14.26
N LEU A 40 -19.19 -10.77 14.40
CA LEU A 40 -18.14 -10.70 13.39
C LEU A 40 -17.94 -12.03 12.63
N ALA A 41 -18.73 -13.07 12.89
CA ALA A 41 -18.65 -14.36 12.20
C ALA A 41 -18.64 -14.26 10.66
N PRO A 42 -19.35 -13.32 9.99
CA PRO A 42 -19.24 -13.15 8.54
C PRO A 42 -17.82 -12.81 8.04
N LEU A 43 -16.92 -12.37 8.91
CA LEU A 43 -15.53 -12.04 8.60
C LEU A 43 -14.54 -13.18 8.85
N ALA A 44 -14.95 -14.37 9.27
CA ALA A 44 -14.02 -15.47 9.59
C ALA A 44 -13.01 -15.82 8.47
N GLY A 45 -13.36 -15.56 7.20
CA GLY A 45 -12.47 -15.73 6.06
C GLY A 45 -11.47 -14.59 5.80
N LYS A 46 -11.69 -13.40 6.39
CA LYS A 46 -10.96 -12.15 6.13
C LYS A 46 -10.31 -11.53 7.37
N ALA A 47 -10.73 -11.96 8.56
CA ALA A 47 -10.28 -11.46 9.83
C ALA A 47 -9.38 -12.46 10.54
N VAL A 48 -8.35 -11.96 11.21
CA VAL A 48 -7.49 -12.73 12.11
C VAL A 48 -7.66 -12.18 13.51
N SER A 49 -7.94 -13.08 14.47
CA SER A 49 -7.94 -12.74 15.90
C SER A 49 -6.49 -12.70 16.37
N VAL A 50 -6.09 -11.56 16.94
CA VAL A 50 -4.73 -11.34 17.42
C VAL A 50 -4.81 -10.99 18.91
N PRO A 51 -4.02 -11.66 19.77
CA PRO A 51 -3.92 -11.23 21.16
C PRO A 51 -3.18 -9.88 21.23
N ALA A 52 -3.40 -9.11 22.31
CA ALA A 52 -2.90 -7.75 22.40
C ALA A 52 -1.37 -7.64 22.26
N ASP A 53 -0.65 -8.60 22.83
CA ASP A 53 0.81 -8.75 22.77
C ASP A 53 1.34 -9.13 21.37
N GLY A 54 0.49 -9.73 20.52
CA GLY A 54 0.84 -10.10 19.15
C GLY A 54 0.53 -9.04 18.09
N LEU A 55 -0.14 -7.93 18.45
CA LEU A 55 -0.61 -6.98 17.45
C LEU A 55 0.53 -6.31 16.68
N ALA A 56 1.58 -5.87 17.37
CA ALA A 56 2.70 -5.18 16.74
C ALA A 56 3.37 -6.04 15.67
N GLU A 57 3.51 -7.35 15.91
CA GLU A 57 4.08 -8.29 14.93
C GLU A 57 3.16 -8.47 13.70
N GLU A 58 1.84 -8.57 13.89
CA GLU A 58 0.90 -8.66 12.77
C GLU A 58 0.82 -7.35 11.96
N LEU A 59 0.89 -6.20 12.62
CA LEU A 59 0.91 -4.90 11.96
C LEU A 59 2.22 -4.65 11.20
N ALA A 60 3.35 -5.11 11.73
CA ALA A 60 4.64 -5.04 11.04
C ALA A 60 4.66 -5.82 9.72
N LYS A 61 3.70 -6.75 9.51
CA LYS A 61 3.52 -7.42 8.22
C LYS A 61 2.87 -6.50 7.17
N GLY A 62 2.44 -5.28 7.54
CA GLY A 62 2.01 -4.20 6.64
C GLY A 62 0.70 -4.46 5.90
N ARG A 63 -0.20 -5.26 6.48
CA ARG A 63 -1.38 -5.79 5.76
C ARG A 63 -2.73 -5.37 6.33
N ALA A 64 -2.77 -4.85 7.55
CA ALA A 64 -4.03 -4.53 8.20
C ALA A 64 -4.48 -3.12 7.81
N GLU A 65 -5.62 -3.02 7.13
CA GLU A 65 -6.23 -1.71 6.84
C GLU A 65 -7.31 -1.33 7.86
N LEU A 66 -7.79 -2.32 8.63
CA LEU A 66 -8.88 -2.17 9.59
C LEU A 66 -8.59 -3.03 10.83
N VAL A 67 -8.62 -2.41 12.00
CA VAL A 67 -8.42 -3.09 13.29
C VAL A 67 -9.68 -2.90 14.14
N TYR A 68 -10.21 -3.97 14.72
CA TYR A 68 -11.36 -3.94 15.62
C TYR A 68 -10.92 -4.21 17.05
N VAL A 69 -11.33 -3.36 17.98
CA VAL A 69 -11.12 -3.51 19.43
C VAL A 69 -12.48 -3.64 20.09
N GLY A 70 -12.90 -4.88 20.38
CA GLY A 70 -14.21 -5.17 20.96
C GLY A 70 -14.22 -5.31 22.47
N SER A 71 -13.06 -5.57 23.08
CA SER A 71 -12.94 -5.82 24.50
C SER A 71 -11.87 -4.93 25.12
N PRO A 72 -12.04 -4.52 26.39
CA PRO A 72 -11.01 -3.76 27.09
C PRO A 72 -9.75 -4.62 27.14
N LEU A 73 -8.62 -4.02 26.73
CA LEU A 73 -7.34 -4.68 26.86
C LEU A 73 -6.98 -4.69 28.34
N ALA A 74 -6.60 -5.86 28.88
CA ALA A 74 -6.11 -5.94 30.24
C ALA A 74 -4.97 -4.93 30.44
N THR A 75 -5.05 -4.14 31.51
CA THR A 75 -3.97 -3.25 31.91
C THR A 75 -2.71 -4.09 32.12
N GLY A 76 -1.67 -3.80 31.34
CA GLY A 76 -0.40 -4.51 31.43
C GLY A 76 0.39 -4.00 32.63
N ASP A 77 0.81 -4.92 33.51
CA ASP A 77 1.62 -4.71 34.72
C ASP A 77 1.13 -3.58 35.67
N ALA A 78 1.70 -3.54 36.87
CA ALA A 78 1.18 -2.74 38.00
C ALA A 78 1.25 -1.21 37.80
N ASP A 79 1.74 -0.72 36.66
CA ASP A 79 2.02 0.69 36.38
C ASP A 79 0.84 1.45 35.72
N GLU A 80 -0.38 0.90 35.75
CA GLU A 80 -1.67 1.54 35.39
C GLU A 80 -1.78 2.14 33.98
N ASN A 81 -0.76 2.00 33.13
CA ASN A 81 -0.78 2.58 31.80
C ASN A 81 -1.73 1.76 30.90
N PRO A 82 -2.78 2.36 30.31
CA PRO A 82 -3.74 1.61 29.52
C PRO A 82 -3.03 1.00 28.31
N ALA A 83 -3.11 -0.32 28.17
CA ALA A 83 -2.45 -1.09 27.11
C ALA A 83 -2.78 -0.56 25.70
N LEU A 84 -3.96 0.05 25.55
CA LEU A 84 -4.38 0.74 24.33
C LEU A 84 -3.48 1.92 23.95
N SER A 85 -3.08 2.80 24.87
CA SER A 85 -2.25 3.95 24.53
C SER A 85 -0.86 3.53 24.05
N THR A 86 -0.26 2.51 24.69
CA THR A 86 1.01 1.91 24.24
C THR A 86 0.85 1.32 22.85
N LEU A 87 -0.25 0.60 22.62
CA LEU A 87 -0.56 0.00 21.34
C LEU A 87 -0.70 1.06 20.23
N PHE A 88 -1.36 2.19 20.50
CA PHE A 88 -1.47 3.31 19.55
C PHE A 88 -0.12 3.99 19.26
N ALA A 89 0.78 4.04 20.24
CA ALA A 89 2.12 4.58 20.06
C ALA A 89 3.01 3.69 19.17
N GLU A 90 2.74 2.38 19.13
CA GLU A 90 3.47 1.41 18.32
C GLU A 90 2.86 1.15 16.93
N LEU A 91 1.70 1.75 16.62
CA LEU A 91 1.09 1.57 15.30
C LEU A 91 2.00 2.13 14.21
N PRO A 92 2.20 1.38 13.12
CA PRO A 92 3.00 1.85 12.00
C PRO A 92 2.31 3.03 11.30
N SER A 93 3.04 4.12 11.08
CA SER A 93 2.53 5.32 10.39
C SER A 93 2.74 5.30 8.87
N ASP A 94 3.30 4.21 8.34
CA ASP A 94 3.67 4.10 6.92
C ASP A 94 2.49 3.75 5.99
N HIS A 95 1.35 3.35 6.53
CA HIS A 95 0.13 3.07 5.79
C HIS A 95 -1.13 3.61 6.50
N ALA A 96 -2.17 3.89 5.69
CA ALA A 96 -3.44 4.36 6.20
C ALA A 96 -4.24 3.19 6.80
N MET A 97 -4.59 3.29 8.08
CA MET A 97 -5.39 2.29 8.78
C MET A 97 -6.51 2.93 9.61
N ILE A 98 -7.60 2.20 9.78
CA ILE A 98 -8.71 2.61 10.66
C ILE A 98 -8.73 1.67 11.88
N VAL A 99 -8.63 2.24 13.07
CA VAL A 99 -8.81 1.49 14.33
C VAL A 99 -10.21 1.78 14.85
N VAL A 100 -11.03 0.74 14.92
CA VAL A 100 -12.42 0.81 15.37
C VAL A 100 -12.49 0.30 16.80
N VAL A 101 -12.83 1.20 17.74
CA VAL A 101 -12.95 0.87 19.16
C VAL A 101 -14.43 0.75 19.48
N ASN A 102 -14.92 -0.46 19.71
CA ASN A 102 -16.28 -0.67 20.20
C ASN A 102 -16.27 -0.71 21.73
N SER A 103 -16.53 0.44 22.36
CA SER A 103 -16.51 0.62 23.81
C SER A 103 -17.89 0.56 24.47
N CYS A 104 -18.94 0.10 23.77
CA CYS A 104 -20.31 0.10 24.30
C CYS A 104 -20.45 -0.66 25.63
N GLU A 105 -19.71 -1.75 25.79
CA GLU A 105 -19.83 -2.67 26.95
C GLU A 105 -18.70 -2.47 27.97
N TRP A 106 -17.95 -1.36 27.89
CA TRP A 106 -16.79 -1.11 28.75
C TRP A 106 -17.21 -0.36 30.02
N GLU A 107 -18.21 -0.89 30.74
CA GLU A 107 -18.84 -0.21 31.89
C GLU A 107 -17.85 0.09 33.02
N GLU A 108 -16.89 -0.80 33.28
CA GLU A 108 -15.95 -0.66 34.39
C GLU A 108 -14.78 0.29 34.08
N GLN A 109 -14.44 0.45 32.80
CA GLN A 109 -13.26 1.20 32.38
C GLN A 109 -13.48 1.80 30.98
N PRO A 110 -14.20 2.94 30.89
CA PRO A 110 -14.34 3.63 29.61
C PRO A 110 -12.94 4.02 29.10
N PRO A 111 -12.68 3.89 27.79
CA PRO A 111 -11.40 4.29 27.24
C PRO A 111 -11.18 5.79 27.44
N ASP A 112 -9.98 6.18 27.85
CA ASP A 112 -9.54 7.58 27.81
C ASP A 112 -9.31 8.00 26.35
N LEU A 113 -10.39 8.33 25.65
CA LEU A 113 -10.35 8.72 24.23
C LEU A 113 -9.44 9.92 24.00
N ALA A 114 -9.39 10.87 24.94
CA ALA A 114 -8.51 12.03 24.84
C ALA A 114 -7.04 11.60 24.93
N GLY A 115 -6.71 10.71 25.87
CA GLY A 115 -5.40 10.09 25.99
C GLY A 115 -5.01 9.25 24.77
N LEU A 116 -5.96 8.53 24.16
CA LEU A 116 -5.74 7.77 22.92
C LEU A 116 -5.46 8.68 21.71
N THR A 117 -6.16 9.81 21.61
CA THR A 117 -5.87 10.80 20.58
C THR A 117 -4.54 11.50 20.83
N ALA A 118 -4.21 11.83 22.09
CA ALA A 118 -2.96 12.48 22.45
C ALA A 118 -1.71 11.57 22.35
N SER A 119 -1.87 10.26 22.51
CA SER A 119 -0.76 9.29 22.46
C SER A 119 -0.35 8.91 21.03
N ARG A 120 -1.11 9.32 20.00
CA ARG A 120 -0.71 9.14 18.61
C ARG A 120 0.53 9.98 18.31
N ALA A 121 1.68 9.33 18.19
CA ALA A 121 2.97 9.97 17.88
C ALA A 121 2.98 10.65 16.50
N ASP A 122 2.22 10.11 15.54
CA ASP A 122 2.00 10.67 14.22
C ASP A 122 0.55 10.41 13.78
N PRO A 123 -0.30 11.43 13.65
CA PRO A 123 -1.70 11.23 13.35
C PRO A 123 -1.96 11.04 11.85
N SER A 124 -0.93 11.06 10.99
CA SER A 124 -1.08 11.13 9.54
C SER A 124 -1.48 9.81 8.85
N GLY A 125 -1.49 8.68 9.56
CA GLY A 125 -1.84 7.36 9.03
C GLY A 125 -2.97 6.62 9.75
N VAL A 126 -3.28 6.98 11.01
CA VAL A 126 -4.22 6.21 11.85
C VAL A 126 -5.49 7.02 12.10
N THR A 127 -6.61 6.57 11.54
CA THR A 127 -7.94 7.11 11.83
C THR A 127 -8.58 6.31 12.96
N LEU A 128 -9.01 6.98 14.03
CA LEU A 128 -9.72 6.34 15.13
C LEU A 128 -11.24 6.44 14.88
N ALA A 129 -11.95 5.32 14.96
CA ALA A 129 -13.41 5.24 14.82
C ALA A 129 -14.02 4.84 16.16
N ILE A 130 -14.83 5.72 16.74
CA ILE A 130 -15.40 5.59 18.10
C ILE A 130 -16.92 5.74 17.99
N PRO A 131 -17.75 5.01 18.75
CA PRO A 131 -19.19 5.25 18.79
C PRO A 131 -19.53 6.72 19.08
N ARG A 132 -20.48 7.28 18.32
CA ARG A 132 -20.90 8.69 18.46
C ARG A 132 -21.62 8.98 19.77
N GLU A 133 -22.37 8.01 20.28
CA GLU A 133 -23.15 8.11 21.50
C GLU A 133 -22.65 7.05 22.48
N ALA A 134 -22.14 7.49 23.64
CA ALA A 134 -21.72 6.58 24.71
C ALA A 134 -22.95 5.97 25.43
N ASP A 135 -24.00 6.77 25.62
CA ASP A 135 -25.24 6.34 26.25
C ASP A 135 -26.19 5.72 25.21
N GLY A 136 -26.59 4.45 25.41
CA GLY A 136 -27.49 3.76 24.47
C GLY A 136 -26.79 3.11 23.26
N CYS A 137 -25.49 2.85 23.41
CA CYS A 137 -24.63 2.22 22.41
C CYS A 137 -25.14 0.80 22.03
N ASP A 138 -25.67 0.63 20.82
CA ASP A 138 -26.08 -0.67 20.28
C ASP A 138 -24.86 -1.39 19.71
N ALA A 139 -24.21 -2.21 20.54
CA ALA A 139 -23.01 -2.96 20.19
C ALA A 139 -23.23 -3.88 18.98
N GLU A 140 -24.43 -4.43 18.80
CA GLU A 140 -24.74 -5.31 17.68
C GLU A 140 -24.86 -4.53 16.36
N ALA A 141 -25.52 -3.36 16.40
CA ALA A 141 -25.60 -2.47 15.24
C ALA A 141 -24.22 -1.96 14.81
N LEU A 142 -23.37 -1.57 15.76
CA LEU A 142 -22.00 -1.14 15.51
C LEU A 142 -21.13 -2.25 14.94
N ALA A 143 -21.24 -3.48 15.47
CA ALA A 143 -20.57 -4.64 14.89
C ALA A 143 -21.03 -4.94 13.45
N LYS A 144 -22.34 -4.82 13.14
CA LYS A 144 -22.85 -4.95 11.77
C LYS A 144 -22.29 -3.86 10.84
N ALA A 145 -22.18 -2.62 11.32
CA ALA A 145 -21.57 -1.54 10.58
C ALA A 145 -20.08 -1.81 10.30
N PHE A 146 -19.36 -2.33 11.28
CA PHE A 146 -17.98 -2.78 11.11
C PHE A 146 -17.85 -3.87 10.04
N VAL A 147 -18.69 -4.91 10.09
CA VAL A 147 -18.71 -5.98 9.07
C VAL A 147 -18.97 -5.40 7.67
N LYS A 148 -19.92 -4.46 7.55
CA LYS A 148 -20.17 -3.76 6.29
C LYS A 148 -18.91 -3.01 5.83
N ALA A 149 -18.30 -2.22 6.70
CA ALA A 149 -17.10 -1.44 6.40
C ALA A 149 -15.89 -2.32 5.99
N ALA A 150 -15.71 -3.48 6.62
CA ALA A 150 -14.67 -4.46 6.31
C ALA A 150 -14.78 -5.04 4.88
N THR A 151 -15.94 -4.91 4.23
CA THR A 151 -16.13 -5.32 2.82
C THR A 151 -15.89 -4.18 1.82
N GLN A 152 -15.72 -2.96 2.30
CA GLN A 152 -15.52 -1.75 1.49
C GLN A 152 -14.05 -1.31 1.51
N SER A 153 -13.69 -0.35 0.66
CA SER A 153 -12.36 0.26 0.63
C SER A 153 -12.44 1.80 0.72
N GLY A 154 -11.33 2.44 1.10
CA GLY A 154 -11.15 3.89 1.04
C GLY A 154 -12.30 4.71 1.64
N ALA A 155 -12.96 5.53 0.80
CA ALA A 155 -14.03 6.42 1.22
C ALA A 155 -15.34 5.69 1.57
N GLU A 156 -15.68 4.60 0.87
CA GLU A 156 -16.90 3.82 1.12
C GLU A 156 -16.83 3.12 2.48
N ARG A 157 -15.64 2.67 2.89
CA ARG A 157 -15.39 2.12 4.22
C ARG A 157 -15.67 3.16 5.31
N ARG A 158 -15.15 4.38 5.15
CA ARG A 158 -15.38 5.48 6.11
C ARG A 158 -16.86 5.85 6.19
N ALA A 159 -17.53 5.97 5.06
CA ALA A 159 -18.97 6.23 5.00
C ALA A 159 -19.77 5.12 5.70
N ALA A 160 -19.43 3.84 5.48
CA ALA A 160 -20.10 2.72 6.13
C ALA A 160 -19.95 2.73 7.66
N LEU A 161 -18.80 3.16 8.19
CA LEU A 161 -18.60 3.34 9.64
C LEU A 161 -19.43 4.53 10.16
N GLN A 162 -19.40 5.66 9.46
CA GLN A 162 -20.14 6.87 9.85
C GLN A 162 -21.66 6.67 9.86
N ASP A 163 -22.20 6.04 8.80
CA ASP A 163 -23.61 5.65 8.71
C ASP A 163 -24.01 4.66 9.80
N GLY A 164 -23.03 3.87 10.27
CA GLY A 164 -23.17 2.87 11.31
C GLY A 164 -23.13 3.39 12.74
N GLY A 165 -22.98 4.70 12.93
CA GLY A 165 -22.93 5.32 14.26
C GLY A 165 -21.52 5.56 14.81
N TYR A 166 -20.46 5.33 14.02
CA TYR A 166 -19.11 5.72 14.41
C TYR A 166 -18.83 7.19 14.07
N GLN A 167 -18.11 7.87 14.94
CA GLN A 167 -17.41 9.12 14.70
C GLN A 167 -15.96 8.79 14.34
N LEU A 168 -15.50 9.32 13.21
CA LEU A 168 -14.10 9.21 12.79
C LEU A 168 -13.34 10.44 13.31
N ASP A 169 -12.34 10.21 14.13
CA ASP A 169 -11.43 11.23 14.60
C ASP A 169 -10.35 11.49 13.53
N GLU A 170 -10.70 12.35 12.58
CA GLU A 170 -9.82 12.82 11.50
C GLU A 170 -8.94 14.00 11.96
N SER A 171 -8.75 14.23 13.27
CA SER A 171 -8.00 15.38 13.83
C SER A 171 -6.55 15.51 13.36
N GLY A 172 -5.94 14.48 12.77
CA GLY A 172 -4.65 14.54 12.07
C GLY A 172 -4.70 14.99 10.61
N GLN A 173 -5.89 14.93 10.02
CA GLN A 173 -6.16 15.25 8.63
C GLN A 173 -7.00 16.52 8.58
N GLU A 174 -6.64 17.51 9.40
CA GLU A 174 -7.07 18.88 9.18
C GLU A 174 -6.58 19.27 7.79
N ALA A 175 -7.48 19.14 6.83
CA ALA A 175 -7.30 19.66 5.50
C ALA A 175 -6.95 21.11 5.70
N ALA A 176 -5.66 21.44 5.51
CA ALA A 176 -5.15 22.80 5.62
C ALA A 176 -6.23 23.71 5.03
N PRO A 177 -6.76 24.68 5.82
CA PRO A 177 -7.90 25.48 5.40
C PRO A 177 -7.60 25.93 3.97
N PRO A 178 -8.54 25.81 3.01
CA PRO A 178 -8.26 26.12 1.62
C PRO A 178 -7.75 27.56 1.57
N MET A 179 -6.43 27.69 1.53
CA MET A 179 -5.79 28.99 1.65
C MET A 179 -6.14 29.73 0.37
N GLY A 180 -7.07 30.67 0.48
CA GLY A 180 -7.36 31.68 -0.53
C GLY A 180 -7.75 31.13 -1.90
N GLY A 181 -8.41 29.97 -1.97
CA GLY A 181 -9.15 29.59 -3.17
C GLY A 181 -10.32 30.55 -3.31
N LEU A 182 -10.21 31.56 -4.18
CA LEU A 182 -11.31 32.43 -4.57
C LEU A 182 -12.48 31.54 -5.00
N VAL A 183 -13.48 31.39 -4.13
CA VAL A 183 -14.74 30.72 -4.46
C VAL A 183 -15.44 31.66 -5.43
N ILE A 184 -15.22 31.46 -6.74
CA ILE A 184 -16.17 31.94 -7.74
C ILE A 184 -17.38 31.04 -7.57
N SER A 185 -18.25 31.38 -6.62
CA SER A 185 -19.63 30.89 -6.63
C SER A 185 -20.14 31.21 -8.02
N ALA A 186 -20.43 30.17 -8.80
CA ALA A 186 -21.12 30.33 -10.07
C ALA A 186 -22.38 31.15 -9.76
N LEU A 187 -22.38 32.40 -10.22
CA LEU A 187 -23.57 33.23 -10.21
C LEU A 187 -24.70 32.40 -10.84
N PRO A 188 -25.88 32.31 -10.20
CA PRO A 188 -27.00 31.61 -10.79
C PRO A 188 -27.24 32.18 -12.20
N ALA A 189 -27.40 31.29 -13.18
CA ALA A 189 -27.57 31.63 -14.59
C ALA A 189 -28.84 32.46 -14.91
N GLU A 190 -29.57 32.89 -13.88
CA GLU A 190 -30.83 33.64 -13.99
C GLU A 190 -30.64 35.15 -14.16
N ALA A 191 -29.39 35.66 -14.17
CA ALA A 191 -29.09 37.10 -14.30
C ALA A 191 -28.71 37.57 -15.72
N MET A 192 -28.94 36.77 -16.78
CA MET A 192 -28.81 37.24 -18.17
C MET A 192 -30.13 37.79 -18.70
N ASN A 193 -30.48 39.00 -18.27
CA ASN A 193 -31.53 39.81 -18.91
C ASN A 193 -30.89 41.11 -19.45
N PRO A 194 -30.80 41.33 -20.77
CA PRO A 194 -29.98 42.39 -21.37
C PRO A 194 -30.73 43.73 -21.49
N THR A 195 -31.34 44.23 -20.41
CA THR A 195 -32.04 45.52 -20.43
C THR A 195 -31.94 46.26 -19.10
N GLY A 196 -30.72 46.53 -18.65
CA GLY A 196 -30.45 47.41 -17.52
C GLY A 196 -28.99 47.78 -17.45
N THR A 197 -28.69 49.07 -17.40
CA THR A 197 -27.33 49.60 -17.17
C THR A 197 -26.72 48.97 -15.91
N PRO A 198 -25.47 48.48 -15.94
CA PRO A 198 -24.86 47.85 -14.77
C PRO A 198 -24.60 48.90 -13.68
N GLU A 199 -25.12 48.62 -12.48
CA GLU A 199 -24.75 49.31 -11.25
C GLU A 199 -23.34 48.86 -10.85
N VAL A 200 -22.42 49.81 -10.79
CA VAL A 200 -21.02 49.57 -10.42
C VAL A 200 -20.95 49.37 -8.90
N ILE A 201 -20.82 48.12 -8.45
CA ILE A 201 -20.49 47.82 -7.06
C ILE A 201 -19.03 48.19 -6.81
N LEU A 202 -18.81 49.35 -6.18
CA LEU A 202 -17.51 49.80 -5.69
C LEU A 202 -17.18 49.07 -4.38
N ALA A 203 -16.19 48.18 -4.41
CA ALA A 203 -15.60 47.62 -3.19
C ALA A 203 -14.72 48.69 -2.52
N SER A 204 -15.22 49.29 -1.44
CA SER A 204 -14.46 50.19 -0.57
C SER A 204 -13.46 49.38 0.25
N SER A 205 -12.17 49.71 0.12
CA SER A 205 -11.10 49.21 0.98
C SER A 205 -10.46 50.41 1.67
N ASP A 206 -10.91 50.72 2.88
CA ASP A 206 -10.26 51.67 3.76
C ASP A 206 -9.28 50.88 4.65
N PRO A 207 -7.97 51.13 4.55
CA PRO A 207 -7.15 51.07 5.74
C PRO A 207 -6.36 52.35 5.94
N THR A 208 -6.56 52.94 7.12
CA THR A 208 -5.83 54.08 7.65
C THR A 208 -4.32 53.84 7.63
N ALA A 209 -3.60 54.71 6.93
CA ALA A 209 -2.15 54.68 6.79
C ALA A 209 -1.42 55.19 8.04
N SER A 210 -0.40 54.45 8.50
CA SER A 210 0.71 55.00 9.28
C SER A 210 1.87 55.34 8.35
N ARG A 211 2.21 56.63 8.31
CA ARG A 211 3.42 57.21 7.70
C ARG A 211 4.68 56.72 8.40
N SER A 212 5.71 56.38 7.63
CA SER A 212 7.10 56.66 8.03
C SER A 212 7.98 56.93 6.82
N MET A 213 8.83 57.94 7.00
CA MET A 213 9.65 58.61 5.99
C MET A 213 10.94 57.85 5.70
N VAL A 214 11.40 58.00 4.46
CA VAL A 214 12.68 57.53 3.91
C VAL A 214 13.81 58.47 4.33
N ALA A 215 14.99 57.91 4.61
CA ALA A 215 16.27 58.61 4.53
C ALA A 215 17.24 57.80 3.66
N SER A 216 17.82 58.46 2.65
CA SER A 216 18.75 57.91 1.66
C SER A 216 20.21 58.05 2.07
N ALA A 217 21.07 57.12 1.63
CA ALA A 217 22.47 57.39 1.30
C ALA A 217 23.02 56.37 0.26
N PRO A 218 24.03 56.72 -0.57
CA PRO A 218 24.41 55.98 -1.78
C PRO A 218 25.78 55.26 -1.66
N VAL A 219 25.95 54.10 -2.30
CA VAL A 219 27.27 53.59 -2.72
C VAL A 219 27.16 52.78 -4.03
N ALA A 220 28.21 52.87 -4.84
CA ALA A 220 28.31 52.56 -6.26
C ALA A 220 28.74 51.13 -6.66
N ASN A 221 28.51 50.83 -7.94
CA ASN A 221 29.22 49.92 -8.87
C ASN A 221 29.26 48.40 -8.64
N ALA A 222 28.52 47.67 -9.48
CA ALA A 222 29.06 46.56 -10.29
C ALA A 222 28.08 46.19 -11.42
N SER A 223 28.60 46.14 -12.66
CA SER A 223 27.86 45.86 -13.89
C SER A 223 27.36 44.41 -13.94
N SER A 224 26.04 44.22 -14.06
CA SER A 224 25.40 42.96 -14.45
C SER A 224 24.83 43.08 -15.88
N PRO A 225 24.73 41.97 -16.63
CA PRO A 225 24.22 41.97 -17.99
C PRO A 225 22.76 42.43 -18.02
N ALA A 226 22.39 43.08 -19.13
CA ALA A 226 21.12 43.78 -19.34
C ALA A 226 19.90 42.96 -18.91
N ALA A 227 19.38 43.28 -17.73
CA ALA A 227 18.05 42.92 -17.30
C ALA A 227 17.04 43.67 -18.18
N GLU A 228 16.07 42.95 -18.73
CA GLU A 228 14.89 43.57 -19.33
C GLU A 228 14.25 44.54 -18.33
N PRO A 229 13.72 45.69 -18.78
CA PRO A 229 13.23 46.72 -17.90
C PRO A 229 12.07 46.16 -17.07
N ILE A 230 12.33 45.92 -15.78
CA ILE A 230 11.31 45.64 -14.78
C ILE A 230 10.38 46.86 -14.80
N ALA A 231 9.20 46.68 -15.39
CA ALA A 231 8.19 47.72 -15.47
C ALA A 231 7.90 48.23 -14.06
N THR A 232 8.24 49.49 -13.81
CA THR A 232 8.01 50.16 -12.54
C THR A 232 6.51 50.18 -12.27
N ARG A 233 6.10 49.47 -11.20
CA ARG A 233 4.71 49.32 -10.79
C ARG A 233 4.12 50.70 -10.51
N ARG A 234 3.00 51.02 -11.16
CA ARG A 234 2.20 52.20 -10.80
C ARG A 234 1.52 51.95 -9.45
N PRO A 235 1.70 52.82 -8.45
CA PRO A 235 0.89 52.79 -7.23
C PRO A 235 -0.59 52.89 -7.60
N GLY A 236 -1.41 51.93 -7.15
CA GLY A 236 -2.85 51.88 -7.43
C GLY A 236 -3.27 51.14 -8.70
N GLY A 237 -2.36 50.44 -9.38
CA GLY A 237 -2.74 49.46 -10.42
C GLY A 237 -3.31 48.18 -9.79
N PRO A 238 -4.23 47.46 -10.48
CA PRO A 238 -4.71 46.16 -10.02
C PRO A 238 -3.51 45.22 -9.80
N GLU A 239 -3.48 44.52 -8.67
CA GLU A 239 -2.43 43.54 -8.40
C GLU A 239 -2.43 42.51 -9.54
N PRO A 240 -1.28 42.22 -10.16
CA PRO A 240 -1.22 41.18 -11.17
C PRO A 240 -1.61 39.86 -10.49
N SER A 241 -2.72 39.27 -10.93
CA SER A 241 -3.13 37.96 -10.49
C SER A 241 -2.01 36.98 -10.80
N ILE A 242 -1.51 36.31 -9.76
CA ILE A 242 -0.61 35.16 -9.93
C ILE A 242 -1.39 34.16 -10.76
N ILE A 243 -0.91 33.88 -11.99
CA ILE A 243 -1.55 32.90 -12.87
C ILE A 243 -1.36 31.53 -12.22
N VAL A 244 -2.37 31.07 -11.47
CA VAL A 244 -2.48 29.73 -10.87
C VAL A 244 -2.57 28.62 -11.96
N GLY A 245 -2.47 28.99 -13.25
CA GLY A 245 -2.55 28.07 -14.38
C GLY A 245 -1.36 27.12 -14.53
N ASP A 246 -0.15 27.49 -14.10
CA ASP A 246 1.05 26.71 -14.43
C ASP A 246 1.17 25.41 -13.61
N LEU A 247 0.57 25.39 -12.41
CA LEU A 247 0.43 24.17 -11.62
C LEU A 247 -0.71 23.26 -12.13
N ALA A 248 -1.78 23.85 -12.66
CA ALA A 248 -2.88 23.08 -13.22
C ALA A 248 -2.46 22.35 -14.51
N VAL A 249 -1.58 22.95 -15.32
CA VAL A 249 -1.05 22.33 -16.55
C VAL A 249 -0.12 21.15 -16.25
N LEU A 250 0.69 21.22 -15.18
CA LEU A 250 1.58 20.12 -14.78
C LEU A 250 0.84 18.93 -14.15
N VAL A 251 -0.39 19.12 -13.68
CA VAL A 251 -1.20 18.10 -12.98
C VAL A 251 -2.42 17.66 -13.79
N ALA A 252 -2.65 18.26 -14.97
CA ALA A 252 -3.73 17.86 -15.87
C ALA A 252 -3.60 16.36 -16.19
N ALA A 253 -4.72 15.65 -16.07
CA ALA A 253 -4.79 14.18 -16.24
C ALA A 253 -4.22 13.73 -17.60
N ASP A 254 -4.30 14.60 -18.60
CA ASP A 254 -3.86 14.35 -19.98
C ASP A 254 -2.33 14.24 -20.13
N ALA A 255 -1.56 14.73 -19.16
CA ALA A 255 -0.10 14.62 -19.15
C ALA A 255 0.41 13.29 -18.56
N ARG A 256 -0.48 12.45 -18.00
CA ARG A 256 -0.11 11.14 -17.46
C ARG A 256 -0.08 10.12 -18.60
N GLY A 257 1.10 9.55 -18.81
CA GLY A 257 1.25 8.40 -19.68
C GLY A 257 0.84 7.11 -18.95
N PRO A 258 0.81 5.97 -19.67
CA PRO A 258 0.53 4.65 -19.09
C PRO A 258 1.53 4.24 -17.98
N LEU A 259 2.74 4.80 -18.00
CA LEU A 259 3.78 4.61 -16.98
C LEU A 259 3.70 5.62 -15.83
N GLY A 260 2.62 6.41 -15.75
CA GLY A 260 2.45 7.47 -14.77
C GLY A 260 3.04 8.80 -15.24
N LEU A 261 3.43 9.64 -14.28
CA LEU A 261 4.01 10.96 -14.57
C LEU A 261 5.50 10.81 -14.93
N PRO A 262 5.98 11.39 -16.05
CA PRO A 262 7.37 11.24 -16.48
C PRO A 262 8.34 11.82 -15.44
N HIS A 263 9.52 11.21 -15.31
CA HIS A 263 10.52 11.56 -14.30
C HIS A 263 10.85 13.06 -14.27
N GLN A 264 11.04 13.70 -15.43
CA GLN A 264 11.37 15.13 -15.49
C GLN A 264 10.28 16.00 -14.83
N ALA A 265 9.00 15.65 -14.99
CA ALA A 265 7.91 16.41 -14.37
C ALA A 265 7.83 16.14 -12.86
N ARG A 266 8.11 14.90 -12.42
CA ARG A 266 8.26 14.55 -11.00
C ARG A 266 9.41 15.34 -10.34
N GLU A 267 10.55 15.47 -11.02
CA GLU A 267 11.69 16.27 -10.54
C GLU A 267 11.36 17.75 -10.44
N ALA A 268 10.77 18.32 -11.48
CA ALA A 268 10.38 19.72 -11.48
C ALA A 268 9.43 20.03 -10.29
N LEU A 269 8.51 19.11 -10.02
CA LEU A 269 7.58 19.21 -8.91
C LEU A 269 8.29 19.08 -7.55
N ARG A 270 9.20 18.10 -7.41
CA ARG A 270 9.96 17.89 -6.17
C ARG A 270 10.87 19.09 -5.86
N GLN A 271 11.50 19.68 -6.87
CA GLN A 271 12.37 20.85 -6.72
C GLN A 271 11.58 22.11 -6.36
N ARG A 272 10.38 22.28 -6.92
CA ARG A 272 9.54 23.47 -6.71
C ARG A 272 8.79 23.43 -5.38
N ASP A 273 8.18 22.29 -5.05
CA ASP A 273 7.38 22.12 -3.83
C ASP A 273 7.45 20.67 -3.33
N PRO A 274 8.44 20.34 -2.45
CA PRO A 274 8.58 19.02 -1.88
C PRO A 274 7.36 18.55 -1.07
N ALA A 275 6.67 19.47 -0.40
CA ALA A 275 5.51 19.14 0.43
C ALA A 275 4.30 18.75 -0.42
N MET A 276 4.07 19.46 -1.52
CA MET A 276 3.03 19.08 -2.49
C MET A 276 3.38 17.79 -3.23
N PHE A 277 4.64 17.58 -3.61
CA PHE A 277 5.10 16.31 -4.20
C PHE A 277 4.74 15.12 -3.30
N ASN A 278 5.06 15.19 -2.00
CA ASN A 278 4.76 14.12 -1.06
C ASN A 278 3.25 13.87 -0.91
N ARG A 279 2.44 14.93 -0.84
CA ARG A 279 0.97 14.79 -0.81
C ARG A 279 0.40 14.12 -2.05
N LEU A 280 0.91 14.47 -3.23
CA LEU A 280 0.50 13.89 -4.51
C LEU A 280 0.95 12.44 -4.64
N LEU A 281 2.15 12.11 -4.19
CA LEU A 281 2.66 10.74 -4.14
C LEU A 281 1.79 9.85 -3.24
N SER A 282 1.44 10.31 -2.04
CA SER A 282 0.58 9.56 -1.10
C SER A 282 -0.83 9.33 -1.66
N ARG A 283 -1.34 10.25 -2.48
CA ARG A 283 -2.64 10.13 -3.16
C ARG A 283 -2.59 9.30 -4.45
N GLY A 284 -1.43 8.78 -4.85
CA GLY A 284 -1.27 8.01 -6.09
C GLY A 284 -1.35 8.84 -7.37
N ALA A 285 -1.08 10.14 -7.30
CA ALA A 285 -1.17 11.01 -8.48
C ALA A 285 -0.12 10.67 -9.57
N PHE A 286 0.93 9.92 -9.22
CA PHE A 286 2.00 9.52 -10.11
C PHE A 286 1.93 8.05 -10.51
N ASP A 287 0.91 7.33 -10.06
CA ASP A 287 0.83 5.89 -10.25
C ASP A 287 0.68 5.55 -11.75
N PRO A 288 1.41 4.53 -12.24
CA PRO A 288 1.17 3.96 -13.55
C PRO A 288 -0.19 3.26 -13.58
N ASP A 289 -0.66 3.00 -14.80
CA ASP A 289 -1.82 2.13 -15.00
C ASP A 289 -1.52 0.73 -14.41
N GLY A 290 -2.54 0.06 -13.88
CA GLY A 290 -2.36 -1.22 -13.16
C GLY A 290 -1.62 -2.29 -13.98
N ALA A 291 -1.84 -2.35 -15.30
CA ALA A 291 -1.14 -3.27 -16.20
C ALA A 291 0.32 -2.89 -16.49
N GLN A 292 0.74 -1.69 -16.11
CA GLN A 292 2.03 -1.08 -16.46
C GLN A 292 2.94 -0.86 -15.24
N VAL A 293 2.49 -1.25 -14.04
CA VAL A 293 3.26 -1.14 -12.79
C VAL A 293 4.63 -1.79 -12.92
N VAL A 294 4.70 -2.98 -13.51
CA VAL A 294 5.97 -3.71 -13.71
C VAL A 294 6.93 -2.95 -14.63
N ALA A 295 6.44 -2.47 -15.78
CA ALA A 295 7.24 -1.71 -16.73
C ALA A 295 7.73 -0.38 -16.12
N ALA A 296 6.89 0.27 -15.31
CA ALA A 296 7.25 1.48 -14.59
C ALA A 296 8.36 1.22 -13.55
N ILE A 297 8.26 0.14 -12.77
CA ILE A 297 9.32 -0.28 -11.83
C ILE A 297 10.63 -0.59 -12.56
N GLN A 298 10.59 -1.34 -13.67
CA GLN A 298 11.77 -1.63 -14.49
C GLN A 298 12.41 -0.34 -15.04
N THR A 299 11.60 0.63 -15.46
CA THR A 299 12.05 1.94 -15.94
C THR A 299 12.80 2.71 -14.85
N GLU A 300 12.25 2.77 -13.64
CA GLU A 300 12.90 3.43 -12.51
C GLU A 300 14.20 2.71 -12.10
N LEU A 301 14.21 1.38 -12.04
CA LEU A 301 15.41 0.60 -11.76
C LEU A 301 16.50 0.83 -12.82
N ALA A 302 16.12 0.93 -14.11
CA ALA A 302 17.06 1.19 -15.20
C ALA A 302 17.67 2.60 -15.09
N ARG A 303 16.85 3.61 -14.77
CA ARG A 303 17.30 5.00 -14.55
C ARG A 303 18.34 5.09 -13.42
N MET A 304 18.14 4.34 -12.34
CA MET A 304 19.07 4.24 -11.20
C MET A 304 20.29 3.32 -11.46
N ASN A 305 20.45 2.83 -12.69
CA ASN A 305 21.48 1.88 -13.11
C ASN A 305 21.45 0.53 -12.36
N CYS A 306 20.32 0.19 -11.74
CA CYS A 306 20.10 -1.06 -11.02
C CYS A 306 19.61 -2.20 -11.92
N TYR A 307 19.03 -1.86 -13.09
CA TYR A 307 18.53 -2.81 -14.08
C TYR A 307 19.16 -2.55 -15.46
N LYS A 308 19.70 -3.60 -16.09
CA LYS A 308 20.32 -3.56 -17.42
C LYS A 308 19.55 -4.40 -18.46
N GLY A 309 18.40 -4.94 -18.06
CA GLY A 309 17.50 -5.69 -18.95
C GLY A 309 16.66 -4.76 -19.82
N GLY A 310 15.87 -5.34 -20.73
CA GLY A 310 14.86 -4.61 -21.49
C GLY A 310 13.65 -4.29 -20.62
N ILE A 311 13.00 -3.15 -20.86
CA ILE A 311 11.74 -2.80 -20.21
C ILE A 311 10.63 -3.50 -20.98
N ASP A 312 10.20 -4.67 -20.51
CA ASP A 312 9.23 -5.55 -21.17
C ASP A 312 7.90 -5.66 -20.40
N GLY A 313 7.84 -5.17 -19.15
CA GLY A 313 6.66 -5.32 -18.30
C GLY A 313 6.50 -6.70 -17.68
N ASP A 314 7.47 -7.61 -17.87
CA ASP A 314 7.46 -8.95 -17.29
C ASP A 314 8.29 -9.03 -16.00
N TRP A 315 7.70 -9.59 -14.94
CA TRP A 315 8.42 -9.76 -13.67
C TRP A 315 9.10 -11.13 -13.59
N GLY A 316 10.41 -11.15 -13.79
CA GLY A 316 11.23 -12.36 -13.73
C GLY A 316 12.46 -12.24 -12.81
N ALA A 317 13.34 -13.23 -12.89
CA ALA A 317 14.56 -13.30 -12.08
C ALA A 317 15.49 -12.08 -12.28
N GLY A 318 15.53 -11.51 -13.48
CA GLY A 318 16.32 -10.31 -13.77
C GLY A 318 15.82 -9.08 -13.02
N SER A 319 14.50 -8.84 -13.03
CA SER A 319 13.83 -7.73 -12.34
C SER A 319 13.97 -7.88 -10.83
N ALA A 320 13.72 -9.09 -10.29
CA ALA A 320 13.90 -9.39 -8.87
C ALA A 320 15.37 -9.18 -8.41
N SER A 321 16.35 -9.58 -9.22
CA SER A 321 17.77 -9.33 -8.91
C SER A 321 18.13 -7.85 -8.95
N ALA A 322 17.54 -7.06 -9.84
CA ALA A 322 17.76 -5.61 -9.89
C ALA A 322 17.14 -4.90 -8.69
N LEU A 323 15.95 -5.33 -8.26
CA LEU A 323 15.31 -4.83 -7.06
C LEU A 323 16.16 -5.08 -5.82
N ARG A 324 16.71 -6.28 -5.66
CA ARG A 324 17.63 -6.59 -4.56
C ARG A 324 18.84 -5.64 -4.54
N ARG A 325 19.44 -5.37 -5.70
CA ARG A 325 20.57 -4.42 -5.81
C ARG A 325 20.19 -3.00 -5.43
N TYR A 326 18.98 -2.56 -5.81
CA TYR A 326 18.46 -1.27 -5.38
C TYR A 326 18.38 -1.16 -3.85
N PHE A 327 17.82 -2.16 -3.17
CA PHE A 327 17.75 -2.17 -1.70
C PHE A 327 19.13 -2.30 -1.03
N GLU A 328 20.04 -3.10 -1.61
CA GLU A 328 21.45 -3.17 -1.17
C GLU A 328 22.13 -1.80 -1.28
N ALA A 329 21.96 -1.09 -2.40
CA ALA A 329 22.51 0.25 -2.62
C ALA A 329 21.89 1.31 -1.68
N ARG A 330 20.62 1.15 -1.31
CA ARG A 330 19.92 1.98 -0.33
C ARG A 330 20.34 1.68 1.12
N GLY A 331 21.00 0.55 1.38
CA GLY A 331 21.33 0.09 2.73
C GLY A 331 20.11 -0.40 3.53
N ALA A 332 19.03 -0.77 2.85
CA ALA A 332 17.78 -1.22 3.48
C ALA A 332 17.70 -2.76 3.51
N GLY A 333 17.17 -3.28 4.62
CA GLY A 333 16.97 -4.72 4.81
C GLY A 333 15.79 -5.23 3.98
N GLN A 334 16.09 -6.12 3.05
CA GLN A 334 15.14 -6.96 2.30
C GLN A 334 14.30 -6.25 1.23
N ALA A 335 14.23 -6.89 0.05
CA ALA A 335 13.39 -6.45 -1.05
C ALA A 335 11.95 -6.91 -0.86
N ALA A 336 10.98 -6.06 -1.19
CA ALA A 336 9.60 -6.49 -1.39
C ALA A 336 9.58 -7.63 -2.43
N PRO A 337 8.87 -8.75 -2.19
CA PRO A 337 8.91 -9.91 -3.07
C PRO A 337 8.12 -9.71 -4.37
N SER A 338 7.24 -8.70 -4.43
CA SER A 338 6.23 -8.52 -5.47
C SER A 338 6.31 -7.12 -6.09
N PRO A 339 6.07 -6.98 -7.42
CA PRO A 339 6.08 -5.70 -8.12
C PRO A 339 4.75 -4.95 -7.91
N GLU A 340 4.53 -4.47 -6.70
CA GLU A 340 3.31 -3.77 -6.31
C GLU A 340 3.41 -2.26 -6.49
N ILE A 341 2.25 -1.59 -6.54
CA ILE A 341 2.20 -0.13 -6.65
C ILE A 341 2.89 0.58 -5.48
N GLY A 342 2.82 0.00 -4.28
CA GLY A 342 3.53 0.50 -3.10
C GLY A 342 5.05 0.52 -3.31
N LEU A 343 5.60 -0.49 -3.98
CA LEU A 343 7.02 -0.55 -4.30
C LEU A 343 7.43 0.58 -5.26
N TYR A 344 6.63 0.81 -6.32
CA TYR A 344 6.87 1.91 -7.25
C TYR A 344 6.88 3.27 -6.55
N ARG A 345 5.88 3.54 -5.69
CA ARG A 345 5.82 4.78 -4.91
C ARG A 345 7.01 4.93 -3.97
N ALA A 346 7.45 3.85 -3.33
CA ALA A 346 8.64 3.86 -2.46
C ALA A 346 9.92 4.19 -3.25
N MET A 347 10.09 3.64 -4.46
CA MET A 347 11.24 3.97 -5.32
C MET A 347 11.26 5.43 -5.76
N ILE A 348 10.09 6.01 -6.08
CA ILE A 348 9.98 7.43 -6.44
C ILE A 348 10.28 8.36 -5.26
N ARG A 349 10.00 7.92 -4.03
CA ARG A 349 10.34 8.66 -2.82
C ARG A 349 11.86 8.75 -2.64
N ASP A 350 12.56 7.64 -2.89
CA ASP A 350 14.00 7.47 -2.64
C ASP A 350 14.81 7.28 -3.93
N GLU A 351 14.62 8.18 -4.88
CA GLU A 351 15.16 8.03 -6.23
C GLU A 351 16.63 8.47 -6.41
N ALA A 352 17.26 8.95 -5.33
CA ALA A 352 18.68 9.31 -5.29
C ALA A 352 19.61 8.09 -5.21
N VAL A 353 19.04 6.89 -5.12
CA VAL A 353 19.81 5.64 -5.12
C VAL A 353 20.42 5.44 -6.50
N GLN A 354 21.75 5.32 -6.55
CA GLN A 354 22.46 4.93 -7.75
C GLN A 354 23.15 3.59 -7.49
N CYS A 355 22.83 2.57 -8.29
CA CYS A 355 23.55 1.31 -8.20
C CYS A 355 24.95 1.47 -8.80
N PRO A 356 26.00 0.97 -8.10
CA PRO A 356 27.35 0.98 -8.65
C PRO A 356 27.37 0.25 -9.99
N ASP A 357 28.17 0.76 -10.91
CA ASP A 357 28.20 0.24 -12.26
C ASP A 357 28.62 -1.22 -12.25
N ILE A 358 27.65 -2.10 -12.50
CA ILE A 358 27.91 -3.53 -12.54
C ILE A 358 28.67 -3.75 -13.83
N GLN A 359 30.00 -3.90 -13.73
CA GLN A 359 30.75 -4.39 -14.86
C GLN A 359 30.08 -5.69 -15.30
N PRO A 360 29.63 -5.79 -16.57
CA PRO A 360 29.06 -7.03 -17.06
C PRO A 360 30.14 -8.09 -16.84
N VAL A 361 29.89 -9.00 -15.90
CA VAL A 361 30.82 -10.10 -15.63
C VAL A 361 30.96 -10.78 -16.97
N ALA A 362 32.14 -10.65 -17.58
CA ALA A 362 32.35 -11.06 -18.97
C ALA A 362 31.83 -12.48 -19.07
N ARG A 363 30.73 -12.65 -19.83
CA ARG A 363 30.03 -13.93 -19.93
C ARG A 363 31.11 -14.94 -20.28
N ALA A 364 31.42 -15.84 -19.34
CA ALA A 364 32.52 -16.78 -19.50
C ALA A 364 32.33 -17.41 -20.87
N ALA A 365 33.26 -17.11 -21.78
CA ALA A 365 33.14 -17.54 -23.16
C ALA A 365 32.82 -19.03 -23.10
N PRO A 366 31.77 -19.52 -23.78
CA PRO A 366 31.36 -20.90 -23.68
C PRO A 366 32.62 -21.74 -23.92
N SER A 367 33.11 -22.41 -22.87
CA SER A 367 34.29 -23.24 -22.96
C SER A 367 33.97 -24.22 -24.07
N ARG A 368 34.58 -24.00 -25.24
CA ARG A 368 34.44 -24.87 -26.40
C ARG A 368 34.83 -26.23 -25.86
N SER A 369 33.83 -27.06 -25.61
CA SER A 369 34.04 -28.44 -25.21
C SER A 369 34.74 -29.04 -26.41
N SER A 370 36.06 -29.17 -26.31
CA SER A 370 36.85 -29.83 -27.32
C SER A 370 36.30 -31.25 -27.35
N THR A 371 35.54 -31.53 -28.41
CA THR A 371 35.09 -32.87 -28.76
C THR A 371 36.37 -33.69 -28.94
N ARG A 372 36.81 -34.32 -27.86
CA ARG A 372 37.91 -35.27 -27.86
C ARG A 372 37.39 -36.47 -28.65
N SER A 373 37.67 -36.48 -29.95
CA SER A 373 37.45 -37.62 -30.83
C SER A 373 38.05 -38.86 -30.18
N ALA A 374 37.18 -39.71 -29.64
CA ALA A 374 37.56 -41.02 -29.13
C ALA A 374 37.91 -41.90 -30.34
N PRO A 375 39.12 -42.49 -30.40
CA PRO A 375 39.45 -43.40 -31.48
C PRO A 375 38.68 -44.71 -31.33
N THR A 376 37.92 -45.03 -32.37
CA THR A 376 37.24 -46.30 -32.60
C THR A 376 38.23 -47.45 -32.50
N ARG A 377 38.14 -48.27 -31.44
CA ARG A 377 38.84 -49.55 -31.36
C ARG A 377 37.85 -50.67 -31.69
N ALA A 378 38.00 -51.20 -32.89
CA ALA A 378 37.40 -52.45 -33.32
C ALA A 378 37.98 -53.64 -32.54
N ALA A 379 37.11 -54.54 -32.06
CA ALA A 379 37.37 -55.95 -31.71
C ALA A 379 36.06 -56.52 -31.10
N SER A 380 35.23 -57.23 -31.87
CA SER A 380 35.27 -58.68 -32.11
C SER A 380 34.82 -59.57 -30.93
N GLY A 381 33.64 -60.18 -31.07
CA GLY A 381 33.42 -61.61 -30.79
C GLY A 381 32.82 -62.04 -29.43
N GLY A 382 31.81 -62.91 -29.50
CA GLY A 382 31.31 -63.77 -28.40
C GLY A 382 29.89 -63.39 -27.94
N ARG A 383 28.79 -63.96 -28.42
CA ARG A 383 28.28 -65.36 -28.39
C ARG A 383 27.87 -65.85 -26.99
N SER A 384 26.56 -66.14 -26.86
CA SER A 384 25.89 -67.03 -25.88
C SER A 384 25.85 -66.54 -24.42
N THR A 385 24.83 -66.74 -23.58
CA THR A 385 23.76 -67.75 -23.49
C THR A 385 22.73 -67.31 -22.43
N ALA A 386 21.44 -67.65 -22.62
CA ALA A 386 20.43 -67.80 -21.54
C ALA A 386 20.79 -69.03 -20.65
N PRO A 387 20.11 -69.40 -19.52
CA PRO A 387 18.75 -69.07 -19.05
C PRO A 387 18.56 -69.00 -17.49
N ALA A 388 17.30 -69.16 -17.04
CA ALA A 388 16.78 -69.56 -15.70
C ALA A 388 16.46 -68.42 -14.69
N GLN A 389 15.18 -68.04 -14.51
CA GLN A 389 14.15 -68.65 -13.63
C GLN A 389 14.54 -68.69 -12.14
N SER A 390 13.81 -67.92 -11.30
CA SER A 390 13.14 -68.37 -10.06
C SER A 390 12.28 -67.25 -9.43
N ARG A 391 10.95 -67.43 -9.50
CA ARG A 391 9.93 -67.00 -8.51
C ARG A 391 10.19 -67.75 -7.17
N PRO A 392 9.64 -67.42 -5.96
CA PRO A 392 8.24 -67.05 -5.64
C PRO A 392 8.07 -65.96 -4.52
N SER A 393 7.01 -65.14 -4.50
CA SER A 393 5.64 -65.29 -3.91
C SER A 393 5.46 -64.74 -2.48
N GLY A 394 4.35 -64.02 -2.31
CA GLY A 394 3.75 -63.54 -1.06
C GLY A 394 3.19 -62.13 -1.29
N GLN A 395 2.02 -61.89 -1.88
CA GLN A 395 0.66 -62.45 -1.73
C GLN A 395 0.01 -62.21 -0.36
N GLY A 396 -0.85 -61.19 -0.35
CA GLY A 396 -1.87 -60.86 0.65
C GLY A 396 -2.16 -59.36 0.52
N GLY A 397 -3.30 -58.85 0.04
CA GLY A 397 -4.61 -59.44 -0.19
C GLY A 397 -5.65 -58.45 0.31
N GLY A 398 -6.52 -57.95 -0.57
CA GLY A 398 -7.67 -57.08 -0.28
C GLY A 398 -7.51 -55.70 -0.92
N GLY A 399 -8.30 -55.26 -1.90
CA GLY A 399 -9.64 -55.68 -2.32
C GLY A 399 -10.48 -54.40 -2.42
N GLY A 400 -10.77 -53.94 -3.64
CA GLY A 400 -11.57 -52.73 -3.86
C GLY A 400 -11.49 -52.18 -5.29
N SER A 401 -12.23 -52.81 -6.22
CA SER A 401 -12.80 -52.21 -7.44
C SER A 401 -13.44 -50.84 -7.12
N GLN A 402 -13.59 -49.81 -7.95
CA GLN A 402 -13.83 -49.52 -9.38
C GLN A 402 -13.77 -47.96 -9.40
N ALA A 403 -13.38 -47.19 -10.41
CA ALA A 403 -13.55 -47.31 -11.84
C ALA A 403 -12.58 -46.39 -12.60
N SER A 404 -12.34 -46.80 -13.84
CA SER A 404 -11.63 -46.16 -14.94
C SER A 404 -11.93 -44.68 -15.18
N GLY A 405 -10.85 -43.96 -15.51
CA GLY A 405 -10.87 -42.63 -16.12
C GLY A 405 -9.50 -42.29 -16.73
N SER A 406 -9.11 -43.07 -17.74
CA SER A 406 -7.88 -42.95 -18.53
C SER A 406 -7.86 -41.67 -19.39
N SER A 407 -6.77 -40.89 -19.31
CA SER A 407 -6.08 -40.32 -20.48
C SER A 407 -4.77 -39.66 -20.02
N GLY A 408 -3.67 -40.37 -20.22
CA GLY A 408 -2.32 -39.82 -20.08
C GLY A 408 -1.96 -38.90 -21.25
N ARG A 409 -1.05 -37.95 -20.97
CA ARG A 409 -0.16 -37.42 -22.01
C ARG A 409 1.25 -37.21 -21.44
N THR A 410 2.12 -37.94 -22.11
CA THR A 410 3.57 -37.94 -22.17
C THR A 410 4.22 -36.56 -22.27
N ILE A 411 5.31 -36.42 -21.52
CA ILE A 411 6.36 -35.43 -21.70
C ILE A 411 6.98 -35.63 -23.10
N SER A 412 6.99 -34.58 -23.92
CA SER A 412 7.64 -34.54 -25.23
C SER A 412 8.63 -33.38 -25.26
N THR A 413 9.89 -33.67 -24.93
CA THR A 413 11.04 -32.81 -25.21
C THR A 413 11.35 -32.84 -26.71
N ASN A 414 11.36 -31.67 -27.35
CA ASN A 414 11.69 -31.53 -28.77
C ASN A 414 13.04 -30.81 -28.92
N PRO A 415 14.11 -31.48 -29.40
CA PRO A 415 15.41 -30.87 -29.64
C PRO A 415 15.64 -30.71 -31.16
N ALA A 416 15.04 -29.69 -31.78
CA ALA A 416 15.40 -29.27 -33.14
C ALA A 416 14.75 -27.91 -33.47
N MET A 417 15.45 -26.81 -33.20
CA MET A 417 15.28 -25.54 -33.92
C MET A 417 16.65 -24.87 -34.04
N LEU A 418 17.44 -25.43 -34.95
CA LEU A 418 18.53 -24.77 -35.65
C LEU A 418 17.94 -23.61 -36.47
N GLY A 419 18.26 -22.38 -36.09
CA GLY A 419 18.01 -21.19 -36.90
C GLY A 419 19.33 -20.55 -37.30
N THR A 420 19.90 -21.00 -38.41
CA THR A 420 20.92 -20.26 -39.17
C THR A 420 20.29 -18.99 -39.75
N GLY A 421 20.81 -17.83 -39.39
CA GLY A 421 20.47 -16.56 -40.02
C GLY A 421 21.73 -15.71 -40.21
N ALA A 422 22.32 -15.83 -41.40
CA ALA A 422 23.29 -14.87 -41.91
C ALA A 422 22.55 -13.95 -42.89
N PHE A 423 22.51 -12.64 -42.66
CA PHE A 423 22.29 -11.65 -43.72
C PHE A 423 22.97 -10.32 -43.36
N ARG A 424 24.00 -10.04 -44.18
CA ARG A 424 24.62 -8.78 -44.61
C ARG A 424 25.18 -7.80 -43.59
#